data_AF-A0A3D9BP77-F1
#
_entry.id   AF-A0A3D9BP77-F1
#
_cell.length_a   1.000
_cell.length_b   1.000
_cell.length_c   1.000
_cell.angle_alpha   90.00
_cell.angle_beta   90.00
_cell.angle_gamma   90.00
#
_symmetry.space_group_name_H-M   'P 1'
#
loop_
_entity.id
_entity.type
_entity.pdbx_description
1 polymer ?
#
loop_
_entity_poly.entity_id
_entity_poly.type
_entity_poly.pdbx_seq_one_letter_code
_entity_poly.pdbx_strand_id
1 'polypeptide(L)'
;MEIPFYLSFREFENDYYNNLENWFENNRNTNETDFLLHLKEMYKPYLCYNFSKDRLQADAVIEINNCFFPYHENFGISFNMNHVNAKNFKTGITNISEIKSITMMEYAQHILDRIHQYFQKDKISMKENETVLDYINHYELITAKEKTGYYPNYDLHQEKLPFLKAFLPRFGSTVDMSLYRNFYFSVVRIADFIDSKLNDVQAFDQSIYSELKSEAMMKIHMRGHSFLTICN
;
A
#
# COMPACT_ATOMS: atom_id res chain seq x y z
N MET A 1 -10.83 17.76 -8.56
CA MET A 1 -9.38 17.77 -8.89
C MET A 1 -8.70 16.70 -8.06
N GLU A 2 -7.76 15.94 -8.63
CA GLU A 2 -6.94 14.99 -7.87
C GLU A 2 -5.70 15.73 -7.35
N ILE A 3 -5.52 15.83 -6.03
CA ILE A 3 -4.31 16.42 -5.44
C ILE A 3 -3.14 15.45 -5.65
N PRO A 4 -1.97 15.92 -6.12
CA PRO A 4 -0.81 15.05 -6.29
C PRO A 4 -0.36 14.41 -4.98
N PHE A 5 0.04 13.14 -5.06
CA PHE A 5 0.74 12.46 -3.98
C PHE A 5 2.24 12.76 -4.08
N TYR A 6 2.84 13.31 -3.03
CA TYR A 6 4.24 13.72 -3.00
C TYR A 6 5.11 12.69 -2.32
N LEU A 7 6.24 12.36 -2.97
CA LEU A 7 7.26 11.46 -2.43
C LEU A 7 8.39 12.23 -1.72
N SER A 8 8.43 13.55 -1.88
CA SER A 8 9.43 14.44 -1.31
C SER A 8 8.75 15.52 -0.48
N PHE A 9 9.21 15.69 0.76
CA PHE A 9 8.70 16.77 1.62
C PHE A 9 8.94 18.15 0.99
N ARG A 10 10.07 18.34 0.31
CA ARG A 10 10.41 19.63 -0.31
C ARG A 10 9.44 20.00 -1.42
N GLU A 11 9.03 19.04 -2.25
CA GLU A 11 8.06 19.28 -3.32
C GLU A 11 6.67 19.56 -2.73
N PHE A 12 6.27 18.76 -1.74
CA PHE A 12 5.03 18.96 -1.00
C PHE A 12 4.94 20.37 -0.38
N GLU A 13 5.98 20.81 0.33
CA GLU A 13 6.02 22.10 1.00
C GLU A 13 5.96 23.27 0.00
N ASN A 14 6.72 23.17 -1.10
CA ASN A 14 6.73 24.20 -2.13
C ASN A 14 5.38 24.38 -2.83
N ASP A 15 4.67 23.28 -3.07
CA ASP A 15 3.41 23.28 -3.81
C ASP A 15 2.17 23.42 -2.91
N TYR A 16 2.33 23.43 -1.58
CA TYR A 16 1.21 23.43 -0.62
C TYR A 16 0.17 24.51 -0.92
N TYR A 17 0.61 25.78 -1.04
CA TYR A 17 -0.31 26.90 -1.26
C TYR A 17 -0.94 26.88 -2.65
N ASN A 18 -0.20 26.44 -3.68
CA ASN A 18 -0.74 26.26 -5.02
C ASN A 18 -1.84 25.19 -5.03
N ASN A 19 -1.60 24.07 -4.32
CA ASN A 19 -2.60 23.00 -4.19
C ASN A 19 -3.82 23.43 -3.38
N LEU A 20 -3.63 24.24 -2.34
CA LEU A 20 -4.71 24.80 -1.53
C LEU A 20 -5.58 25.77 -2.35
N GLU A 21 -4.96 26.67 -3.11
CA GLU A 21 -5.67 27.59 -4.01
C GLU A 21 -6.48 26.80 -5.05
N ASN A 22 -5.83 25.87 -5.75
CA ASN A 22 -6.50 24.99 -6.70
C ASN A 22 -7.63 24.16 -6.05
N TRP A 23 -7.49 23.75 -4.79
CA TRP A 23 -8.54 23.06 -4.06
C TRP A 23 -9.79 23.94 -3.85
N PHE A 24 -9.60 25.20 -3.48
CA PHE A 24 -10.69 26.16 -3.30
C PHE A 24 -11.40 26.50 -4.61
N GLU A 25 -10.67 26.59 -5.73
CA GLU A 25 -11.29 26.82 -7.05
C GLU A 25 -12.20 25.66 -7.47
N ASN A 26 -11.81 24.42 -7.14
CA ASN A 26 -12.49 23.22 -7.60
C ASN A 26 -13.59 22.73 -6.66
N ASN A 27 -13.53 23.07 -5.37
CA ASN A 27 -14.50 22.61 -4.37
C ASN A 27 -15.21 23.79 -3.71
N ARG A 28 -16.47 24.02 -4.13
CA ARG A 28 -17.31 25.08 -3.55
C ARG A 28 -17.59 24.80 -2.06
N ASN A 29 -17.55 25.85 -1.25
CA ASN A 29 -17.81 25.80 0.20
C ASN A 29 -16.83 24.92 1.01
N THR A 30 -15.57 24.86 0.59
CA THR A 30 -14.51 24.21 1.37
C THR A 30 -13.66 25.24 2.11
N ASN A 31 -12.96 24.81 3.14
CA ASN A 31 -11.99 25.60 3.89
C ASN A 31 -10.64 24.85 4.00
N GLU A 32 -9.63 25.50 4.58
CA GLU A 32 -8.30 24.91 4.72
C GLU A 32 -8.32 23.63 5.59
N THR A 33 -9.19 23.56 6.60
CA THR A 33 -9.37 22.33 7.39
C THR A 33 -9.82 21.16 6.53
N ASP A 34 -10.78 21.35 5.62
CA ASP A 34 -11.25 20.29 4.72
C ASP A 34 -10.12 19.77 3.81
N PHE A 35 -9.28 20.69 3.30
CA PHE A 35 -8.10 20.34 2.51
C PHE A 35 -7.07 19.55 3.33
N LEU A 36 -6.78 20.00 4.55
CA LEU A 36 -5.84 19.33 5.45
C LEU A 36 -6.33 17.94 5.86
N LEU A 37 -7.63 17.76 6.08
CA LEU A 37 -8.24 16.45 6.35
C LEU A 37 -8.11 15.52 5.14
N HIS A 38 -8.28 16.04 3.92
CA HIS A 38 -8.03 15.26 2.72
C HIS A 38 -6.56 14.81 2.61
N LEU A 39 -5.61 15.71 2.86
CA LEU A 39 -4.19 15.37 2.90
C LEU A 39 -3.88 14.34 4.00
N LYS A 40 -4.48 14.51 5.18
CA LYS A 40 -4.37 13.55 6.28
C LYS A 40 -4.79 12.15 5.83
N GLU A 41 -5.97 11.99 5.23
CA GLU A 41 -6.44 10.66 4.80
C GLU A 41 -5.54 10.05 3.72
N MET A 42 -4.88 10.90 2.91
CA MET A 42 -3.92 10.46 1.92
C MET A 42 -2.62 9.91 2.54
N TYR A 43 -2.08 10.54 3.59
CA TYR A 43 -0.77 10.17 4.16
C TYR A 43 -0.83 9.30 5.43
N LYS A 44 -1.91 9.38 6.21
CA LYS A 44 -2.13 8.59 7.43
C LYS A 44 -1.87 7.08 7.26
N PRO A 45 -2.28 6.42 6.14
CA PRO A 45 -2.07 4.99 5.98
C PRO A 45 -0.61 4.52 5.93
N TYR A 46 0.35 5.44 5.83
CA TYR A 46 1.78 5.14 5.74
C TYR A 46 2.54 5.45 7.04
N LEU A 47 1.81 5.67 8.13
CA LEU A 47 2.32 6.12 9.41
C LEU A 47 1.78 5.27 10.56
N CYS A 48 2.57 5.16 11.62
CA CYS A 48 2.15 4.62 12.89
C CYS A 48 2.62 5.52 14.04
N TYR A 49 2.01 5.34 15.21
CA TYR A 49 2.44 6.02 16.43
C TYR A 49 3.50 5.20 17.18
N ASN A 50 4.64 5.83 17.51
CA ASN A 50 5.71 5.24 18.29
C ASN A 50 5.64 5.68 19.76
N PHE A 51 5.21 4.78 20.65
CA PHE A 51 5.14 5.01 22.10
C PHE A 51 6.48 5.36 22.75
N SER A 52 7.60 4.78 22.28
CA SER A 52 8.91 4.99 22.89
C SER A 52 9.44 6.40 22.66
N LYS A 53 9.04 7.04 21.55
CA LYS A 53 9.52 8.36 21.13
C LYS A 53 8.42 9.43 21.16
N ASP A 54 7.21 9.06 21.58
CA ASP A 54 5.99 9.89 21.57
C ASP A 54 5.83 10.70 20.27
N ARG A 55 5.95 10.03 19.12
CA ARG A 55 5.92 10.69 17.81
C ARG A 55 5.44 9.76 16.70
N LEU A 56 5.12 10.34 15.55
CA LEU A 56 4.84 9.61 14.33
C LEU A 56 6.10 8.92 13.79
N GLN A 57 5.90 7.76 13.18
CA GLN A 57 6.94 6.99 12.50
C GLN A 57 6.38 6.46 11.19
N ALA A 58 7.23 6.39 10.16
CA ALA A 58 6.87 5.77 8.89
C ALA A 58 6.59 4.27 9.06
N ASP A 59 5.43 3.85 8.57
CA ASP A 59 4.95 2.48 8.56
C ASP A 59 4.26 2.23 7.21
N ALA A 60 5.03 2.40 6.13
CA ALA A 60 4.57 2.25 4.76
C ALA A 60 4.48 0.77 4.36
N VAL A 61 3.61 0.03 5.06
CA VAL A 61 3.31 -1.39 4.84
C VAL A 61 1.86 -1.60 4.44
N ILE A 62 1.61 -2.71 3.78
CA ILE A 62 0.28 -3.15 3.35
C ILE A 62 0.10 -4.62 3.70
N GLU A 63 -1.06 -4.95 4.26
CA GLU A 63 -1.48 -6.33 4.48
C GLU A 63 -2.13 -6.87 3.22
N ILE A 64 -1.60 -7.96 2.68
CA ILE A 64 -2.07 -8.56 1.44
C ILE A 64 -2.16 -10.07 1.59
N ASN A 65 -3.16 -10.68 0.96
CA ASN A 65 -3.25 -12.13 0.88
C ASN A 65 -2.09 -12.66 0.04
N ASN A 66 -1.39 -13.65 0.55
CA ASN A 66 -0.32 -14.33 -0.14
C ASN A 66 -0.67 -15.81 -0.30
N CYS A 67 -0.83 -16.24 -1.55
CA CYS A 67 -1.08 -17.63 -1.90
C CYS A 67 0.26 -18.33 -2.12
N PHE A 68 0.52 -19.40 -1.38
CA PHE A 68 1.72 -20.22 -1.59
C PHE A 68 1.39 -21.71 -1.52
N PHE A 69 2.27 -22.51 -2.11
CA PHE A 69 2.22 -23.95 -1.93
C PHE A 69 2.82 -24.27 -0.56
N PRO A 70 2.13 -25.03 0.30
CA PRO A 70 2.76 -25.58 1.50
C PRO A 70 3.82 -26.57 1.05
N TYR A 71 5.05 -26.09 0.93
CA TYR A 71 6.22 -26.94 0.90
C TYR A 71 6.35 -27.51 2.32
N HIS A 72 5.61 -28.59 2.62
CA HIS A 72 6.05 -29.44 3.71
C HIS A 72 7.50 -29.83 3.43
N GLU A 73 8.35 -29.54 4.39
CA GLU A 73 9.77 -29.90 4.44
C GLU A 73 9.95 -31.38 4.07
N ASN A 74 10.18 -31.68 2.79
CA ASN A 74 10.65 -32.98 2.33
C ASN A 74 11.37 -32.78 1.00
N PHE A 75 12.55 -32.17 1.07
CA PHE A 75 13.61 -32.50 0.13
C PHE A 75 13.97 -33.97 0.34
N GLY A 76 13.36 -34.83 -0.47
CA GLY A 76 13.55 -36.27 -0.41
C GLY A 76 12.89 -36.98 -1.59
N ILE A 77 13.50 -36.84 -2.77
CA ILE A 77 13.35 -37.74 -3.92
C ILE A 77 11.95 -37.77 -4.58
N SER A 78 11.80 -37.10 -5.73
CA SER A 78 10.75 -37.48 -6.68
C SER A 78 11.24 -38.67 -7.51
N PHE A 79 10.80 -39.88 -7.15
CA PHE A 79 10.97 -41.04 -8.01
C PHE A 79 10.08 -40.88 -9.24
N ASN A 80 10.70 -40.85 -10.41
CA ASN A 80 10.03 -41.01 -11.69
C ASN A 80 9.53 -42.46 -11.79
N MET A 81 8.35 -42.73 -11.24
CA MET A 81 7.69 -44.02 -11.41
C MET A 81 6.97 -44.03 -12.77
N ASN A 82 7.70 -44.48 -13.79
CA ASN A 82 7.10 -45.08 -14.98
C ASN A 82 6.32 -46.33 -14.56
N HIS A 83 5.08 -46.16 -14.08
CA HIS A 83 4.15 -47.26 -13.89
C HIS A 83 2.90 -47.05 -14.73
N VAL A 84 2.71 -48.01 -15.64
CA VAL A 84 1.70 -48.14 -16.70
C VAL A 84 0.24 -48.22 -16.18
N ASN A 85 -0.05 -47.88 -14.92
CA ASN A 85 -1.40 -47.95 -14.35
C ASN A 85 -1.72 -46.86 -13.30
N ALA A 86 -1.29 -45.61 -13.53
CA ALA A 86 -1.69 -44.48 -12.69
C ALA A 86 -3.12 -44.01 -13.03
N LYS A 87 -4.14 -44.74 -12.58
CA LYS A 87 -5.50 -44.22 -12.53
C LYS A 87 -5.59 -43.13 -11.45
N ASN A 88 -5.74 -41.89 -11.89
CA ASN A 88 -6.36 -40.77 -11.17
C ASN A 88 -5.89 -40.51 -9.72
N PHE A 89 -4.61 -40.18 -9.52
CA PHE A 89 -4.25 -39.36 -8.37
C PHE A 89 -4.50 -37.89 -8.71
N LYS A 90 -5.69 -37.38 -8.35
CA LYS A 90 -5.90 -35.93 -8.17
C LYS A 90 -5.11 -35.50 -6.93
N THR A 91 -3.79 -35.34 -7.05
CA THR A 91 -3.02 -34.55 -6.08
C THR A 91 -3.32 -33.08 -6.37
N GLY A 92 -4.53 -32.65 -5.98
CA GLY A 92 -4.83 -31.23 -5.87
C GLY A 92 -3.98 -30.68 -4.76
N ILE A 93 -2.82 -30.14 -5.09
CA ILE A 93 -2.00 -29.39 -4.15
C ILE A 93 -2.88 -28.23 -3.67
N THR A 94 -3.30 -28.25 -2.41
CA THR A 94 -4.17 -27.23 -1.83
C THR A 94 -3.34 -25.98 -1.55
N ASN A 95 -3.61 -24.90 -2.29
CA ASN A 95 -3.02 -23.60 -2.00
C ASN A 95 -3.45 -23.14 -0.60
N ILE A 96 -2.48 -22.71 0.21
CA ILE A 96 -2.75 -22.03 1.48
C ILE A 96 -2.65 -20.52 1.21
N SER A 97 -3.58 -19.77 1.80
CA SER A 97 -3.61 -18.31 1.75
C SER A 97 -3.38 -17.79 3.16
N GLU A 98 -2.36 -16.94 3.32
CA GLU A 98 -2.09 -16.23 4.58
C GLU A 98 -2.03 -14.73 4.32
N ILE A 99 -2.43 -13.94 5.32
CA ILE A 99 -2.23 -12.49 5.28
C ILE A 99 -0.76 -12.21 5.60
N LYS A 100 -0.08 -11.51 4.69
CA LYS A 100 1.31 -11.09 4.86
C LYS A 100 1.40 -9.56 4.80
N SER A 101 2.13 -8.98 5.75
CA SER A 101 2.51 -7.57 5.69
C SER A 101 3.75 -7.40 4.83
N ILE A 102 3.68 -6.53 3.82
CA ILE A 102 4.77 -6.21 2.90
C ILE A 102 4.95 -4.70 2.81
N THR A 103 6.14 -4.24 2.42
CA THR A 103 6.38 -2.82 2.20
C THR A 103 5.63 -2.31 0.96
N MET A 104 5.30 -1.02 0.95
CA MET A 104 4.70 -0.38 -0.23
C MET A 104 5.61 -0.42 -1.46
N MET A 105 6.93 -0.52 -1.29
CA MET A 105 7.87 -0.74 -2.39
C MET A 105 7.72 -2.14 -2.99
N GLU A 106 7.66 -3.18 -2.17
CA GLU A 106 7.41 -4.55 -2.62
C GLU A 106 6.04 -4.66 -3.29
N TYR A 107 5.02 -4.00 -2.73
CA TYR A 107 3.71 -3.94 -3.34
C TYR A 107 3.74 -3.26 -4.72
N ALA A 108 4.41 -2.12 -4.84
CA ALA A 108 4.56 -1.43 -6.11
C ALA A 108 5.30 -2.29 -7.15
N GLN A 109 6.38 -2.96 -6.76
CA GLN A 109 7.08 -3.90 -7.65
C GLN A 109 6.16 -5.05 -8.07
N HIS A 110 5.35 -5.59 -7.15
CA HIS A 110 4.39 -6.63 -7.49
C HIS A 110 3.33 -6.16 -8.51
N ILE A 111 2.80 -4.94 -8.36
CA ILE A 111 1.88 -4.37 -9.35
C ILE A 111 2.56 -4.17 -10.69
N LEU A 112 3.79 -3.66 -10.71
CA LEU A 112 4.59 -3.49 -11.93
C LEU A 112 4.83 -4.83 -12.64
N ASP A 113 5.17 -5.87 -11.88
CA ASP A 113 5.38 -7.22 -12.41
C ASP A 113 4.09 -7.80 -12.99
N ARG A 114 2.94 -7.59 -12.34
CA ARG A 114 1.63 -8.00 -12.88
C ARG A 114 1.34 -7.31 -14.20
N ILE A 115 1.64 -6.01 -14.31
CA ILE A 115 1.46 -5.25 -15.55
C ILE A 115 2.32 -5.84 -16.66
N HIS A 116 3.60 -6.08 -16.40
CA HIS A 116 4.49 -6.68 -17.42
C HIS A 116 4.09 -8.11 -17.79
N GLN A 117 3.66 -8.92 -16.83
CA GLN A 117 3.19 -10.27 -17.08
C GLN A 117 1.93 -10.30 -17.97
N TYR A 118 1.04 -9.32 -17.83
CA TYR A 118 -0.14 -9.19 -18.68
C TYR A 118 0.25 -9.08 -20.16
N PHE A 119 1.19 -8.19 -20.50
CA PHE A 119 1.69 -8.04 -21.87
C PHE A 119 2.45 -9.28 -22.36
N GLN A 120 3.24 -9.93 -21.50
CA GLN A 120 3.99 -11.12 -21.88
C GLN A 120 3.08 -12.32 -22.18
N LYS A 121 2.06 -12.57 -21.35
CA LYS A 121 1.16 -13.73 -21.50
C LYS A 121 0.30 -13.62 -22.76
N ASP A 122 -0.19 -12.42 -23.06
CA ASP A 122 -1.09 -12.22 -24.18
C ASP A 122 -0.35 -11.98 -25.52
N LYS A 123 0.99 -11.94 -25.49
CA LYS A 123 1.85 -11.56 -26.62
C LYS A 123 1.44 -10.20 -27.21
N ILE A 124 0.92 -9.32 -26.36
CA ILE A 124 0.52 -7.96 -26.70
C ILE A 124 1.68 -7.05 -26.32
N SER A 125 2.05 -6.13 -27.22
CA SER A 125 2.90 -5.01 -26.83
C SER A 125 2.02 -3.88 -26.31
N MET A 126 2.49 -3.16 -25.29
CA MET A 126 1.96 -1.82 -25.00
C MET A 126 1.95 -1.01 -26.31
N LYS A 127 0.86 -0.29 -26.58
CA LYS A 127 0.82 0.60 -27.75
C LYS A 127 1.80 1.75 -27.55
N GLU A 128 2.22 2.38 -28.66
CA GLU A 128 3.24 3.45 -28.65
C GLU A 128 2.96 4.62 -27.69
N ASN A 129 1.70 4.85 -27.32
CA ASN A 129 1.28 5.95 -26.43
C ASN A 129 0.85 5.49 -25.03
N GLU A 130 0.88 4.19 -24.74
CA GLU A 130 0.47 3.64 -23.45
C GLU A 130 1.68 3.46 -22.53
N THR A 131 1.45 3.64 -21.24
CA THR A 131 2.45 3.60 -20.17
C THR A 131 2.00 2.65 -19.07
N VAL A 132 2.90 2.31 -18.14
CA VAL A 132 2.55 1.50 -16.96
C VAL A 132 1.35 2.09 -16.21
N LEU A 133 1.29 3.42 -16.12
CA LEU A 133 0.26 4.14 -15.36
C LEU A 133 -1.15 3.96 -15.94
N ASP A 134 -1.28 3.61 -17.21
CA ASP A 134 -2.59 3.37 -17.84
C ASP A 134 -3.21 2.04 -17.40
N TYR A 135 -2.40 1.13 -16.85
CA TYR A 135 -2.82 -0.22 -16.45
C TYR A 135 -2.83 -0.45 -14.95
N ILE A 136 -2.34 0.49 -14.14
CA ILE A 136 -2.28 0.33 -12.68
C ILE A 136 -3.66 0.06 -12.10
N ASN A 137 -4.73 0.59 -12.69
CA ASN A 137 -6.09 0.42 -12.19
C ASN A 137 -6.93 -0.58 -13.01
N HIS A 138 -6.31 -1.43 -13.83
CA HIS A 138 -7.05 -2.36 -14.68
C HIS A 138 -7.60 -3.52 -13.84
N TYR A 139 -8.91 -3.54 -13.60
CA TYR A 139 -9.57 -4.48 -12.68
C TYR A 139 -9.17 -5.95 -12.91
N GLU A 140 -9.21 -6.42 -14.16
CA GLU A 140 -8.91 -7.81 -14.50
C GLU A 140 -7.45 -8.18 -14.23
N LEU A 141 -6.54 -7.21 -14.33
CA LEU A 141 -5.11 -7.38 -14.13
C LEU A 141 -4.78 -7.46 -12.64
N ILE A 142 -5.38 -6.56 -11.86
CA ILE A 142 -5.19 -6.49 -10.41
C ILE A 142 -5.82 -7.70 -9.73
N THR A 143 -7.00 -8.13 -10.17
CA THR A 143 -7.71 -9.28 -9.59
C THR A 143 -7.36 -10.62 -10.23
N ALA A 144 -6.49 -10.65 -11.25
CA ALA A 144 -6.09 -11.86 -11.96
C ALA A 144 -5.60 -12.94 -10.98
N LYS A 145 -6.18 -14.15 -11.09
CA LYS A 145 -5.81 -15.33 -10.32
C LYS A 145 -4.41 -15.81 -10.68
N GLU A 146 -3.47 -15.62 -9.76
CA GLU A 146 -2.14 -16.21 -9.83
C GLU A 146 -2.13 -17.53 -9.05
N LYS A 147 -1.34 -18.51 -9.52
CA LYS A 147 -1.21 -19.80 -8.83
C LYS A 147 -0.47 -19.66 -7.49
N THR A 148 0.44 -18.70 -7.41
CA THR A 148 1.28 -18.37 -6.25
C THR A 148 1.60 -16.88 -6.28
N GLY A 149 1.77 -16.26 -5.12
CA GLY A 149 2.13 -14.85 -4.98
C GLY A 149 1.03 -14.04 -4.31
N TYR A 150 1.21 -12.72 -4.35
CA TYR A 150 0.31 -11.78 -3.72
C TYR A 150 -1.00 -11.66 -4.49
N TYR A 151 -2.09 -11.52 -3.73
CA TYR A 151 -3.45 -11.40 -4.22
C TYR A 151 -4.05 -10.08 -3.74
N PRO A 152 -3.87 -9.00 -4.52
CA PRO A 152 -4.40 -7.69 -4.16
C PRO A 152 -5.92 -7.72 -4.07
N ASN A 153 -6.48 -7.18 -2.99
CA ASN A 153 -7.87 -6.78 -2.95
C ASN A 153 -8.00 -5.47 -3.76
N TYR A 154 -8.97 -5.39 -4.67
CA TYR A 154 -9.15 -4.22 -5.52
C TYR A 154 -9.52 -2.96 -4.74
N ASP A 155 -10.32 -3.07 -3.66
CA ASP A 155 -10.69 -1.94 -2.81
C ASP A 155 -9.46 -1.38 -2.09
N LEU A 156 -8.66 -2.28 -1.49
CA LEU A 156 -7.39 -1.91 -0.87
C LEU A 156 -6.42 -1.31 -1.90
N HIS A 157 -6.42 -1.84 -3.12
CA HIS A 157 -5.62 -1.30 -4.21
C HIS A 157 -6.03 0.14 -4.58
N GLN A 158 -7.34 0.44 -4.61
CA GLN A 158 -7.83 1.81 -4.88
C GLN A 158 -7.23 2.82 -3.90
N GLU A 159 -7.20 2.48 -2.61
CA GLU A 159 -6.64 3.34 -1.58
C GLU A 159 -5.14 3.64 -1.80
N LYS A 160 -4.43 2.76 -2.48
CA LYS A 160 -2.98 2.90 -2.75
C LYS A 160 -2.66 3.49 -4.11
N LEU A 161 -3.66 3.75 -4.96
CA LEU A 161 -3.45 4.35 -6.28
C LEU A 161 -2.68 5.68 -6.23
N PRO A 162 -2.94 6.62 -5.29
CA PRO A 162 -2.18 7.88 -5.24
C PRO A 162 -0.68 7.64 -5.10
N PHE A 163 -0.28 6.74 -4.19
CA PHE A 163 1.12 6.35 -4.02
C PHE A 163 1.68 5.67 -5.27
N LEU A 164 0.94 4.71 -5.83
CA LEU A 164 1.38 3.98 -7.03
C LEU A 164 1.56 4.89 -8.24
N LYS A 165 0.65 5.85 -8.46
CA LYS A 165 0.74 6.85 -9.53
C LYS A 165 2.00 7.72 -9.40
N ALA A 166 2.36 8.11 -8.18
CA ALA A 166 3.54 8.92 -7.92
C ALA A 166 4.84 8.12 -7.98
N PHE A 167 4.81 6.85 -7.56
CA PHE A 167 6.00 6.03 -7.34
C PHE A 167 6.39 5.13 -8.52
N LEU A 168 5.42 4.63 -9.27
CA LEU A 168 5.71 3.74 -10.40
C LEU A 168 6.34 4.49 -11.57
N PRO A 169 7.33 3.90 -12.25
CA PRO A 169 7.91 4.51 -13.42
C PRO A 169 6.90 4.48 -14.57
N ARG A 170 6.94 5.49 -15.45
CA ARG A 170 6.14 5.47 -16.69
C ARG A 170 6.56 4.33 -17.63
N PHE A 171 7.85 4.02 -17.65
CA PHE A 171 8.48 2.98 -18.45
C PHE A 171 9.53 2.22 -17.65
N GLY A 172 9.70 0.92 -17.91
CA GLY A 172 10.68 0.06 -17.23
C GLY A 172 10.05 -0.97 -16.31
N SER A 173 10.89 -1.86 -15.76
CA SER A 173 10.45 -3.07 -15.04
C SER A 173 10.87 -3.11 -13.56
N THR A 174 11.42 -2.02 -13.03
CA THR A 174 11.94 -1.99 -11.67
C THR A 174 11.60 -0.66 -11.00
N VAL A 175 11.19 -0.73 -9.74
CA VAL A 175 10.91 0.44 -8.92
C VAL A 175 12.19 1.09 -8.39
N ASP A 176 12.16 2.40 -8.15
CA ASP A 176 13.32 3.14 -7.65
C ASP A 176 13.41 3.11 -6.12
N MET A 177 14.38 2.35 -5.60
CA MET A 177 14.64 2.24 -4.16
C MET A 177 15.07 3.57 -3.53
N SER A 178 15.79 4.42 -4.25
CA SER A 178 16.22 5.73 -3.75
C SER A 178 15.02 6.65 -3.57
N LEU A 179 14.10 6.62 -4.53
CA LEU A 179 12.83 7.35 -4.46
C LEU A 179 11.97 6.85 -3.29
N TYR A 180 11.88 5.53 -3.08
CA TYR A 180 11.13 4.97 -1.94
C TYR A 180 11.75 5.39 -0.60
N ARG A 181 13.07 5.35 -0.49
CA ARG A 181 13.78 5.80 0.70
C ARG A 181 13.53 7.28 0.99
N ASN A 182 13.49 8.12 -0.05
CA ASN A 182 13.14 9.53 0.09
C ASN A 182 11.72 9.71 0.63
N PHE A 183 10.75 8.95 0.09
CA PHE A 183 9.38 8.93 0.59
C PHE A 183 9.29 8.49 2.05
N TYR A 184 9.97 7.40 2.42
CA TYR A 184 9.95 6.86 3.78
C TYR A 184 10.42 7.87 4.83
N PHE A 185 11.38 8.75 4.50
CA PHE A 185 11.76 9.85 5.39
C PHE A 185 10.83 11.07 5.28
N SER A 186 10.34 11.36 4.07
CA SER A 186 9.50 12.52 3.80
C SER A 186 8.11 12.41 4.42
N VAL A 187 7.52 11.21 4.44
CA VAL A 187 6.14 11.01 4.89
C VAL A 187 5.90 11.46 6.33
N VAL A 188 6.88 11.26 7.22
CA VAL A 188 6.80 11.74 8.60
C VAL A 188 6.81 13.27 8.64
N ARG A 189 7.68 13.91 7.85
CA ARG A 189 7.76 15.38 7.78
C ARG A 189 6.52 16.00 7.17
N ILE A 190 5.94 15.35 6.16
CA ILE A 190 4.66 15.75 5.54
C ILE A 190 3.56 15.69 6.60
N ALA A 191 3.50 14.62 7.38
CA ALA A 191 2.51 14.48 8.45
C ALA A 191 2.69 15.53 9.56
N ASP A 192 3.93 15.76 10.01
CA ASP A 192 4.22 16.80 11.00
C ASP A 192 3.80 18.18 10.50
N PHE A 193 3.98 18.47 9.20
CA PHE A 193 3.52 19.71 8.58
C PHE A 193 1.99 19.80 8.55
N ILE A 194 1.29 18.74 8.14
CA ILE A 194 -0.18 18.69 8.13
C ILE A 194 -0.73 18.91 9.54
N ASP A 195 -0.15 18.23 10.54
CA ASP A 195 -0.56 18.35 11.94
C ASP A 195 -0.29 19.76 12.49
N SER A 196 0.83 20.37 12.12
CA SER A 196 1.11 21.79 12.44
C SER A 196 0.06 22.72 11.84
N LYS A 197 -0.33 22.50 10.58
CA LYS A 197 -1.37 23.31 9.92
C LYS A 197 -2.76 23.10 10.53
N LEU A 198 -3.09 21.86 10.90
CA LEU A 198 -4.32 21.55 11.63
C LEU A 198 -4.35 22.24 13.00
N ASN A 199 -3.21 22.37 13.66
CA ASN A 199 -3.10 23.15 14.89
C ASN A 199 -3.32 24.65 14.64
N ASP A 200 -2.77 25.22 13.56
CA ASP A 200 -2.94 26.63 13.20
C ASP A 200 -4.43 26.98 12.97
N VAL A 201 -5.22 26.06 12.40
CA VAL A 201 -6.67 26.21 12.19
C VAL A 201 -7.53 25.69 13.35
N GLN A 202 -6.93 25.45 14.53
CA GLN A 202 -7.59 24.99 15.76
C GLN A 202 -8.33 23.64 15.63
N ALA A 203 -7.83 22.76 14.77
CA ALA A 203 -8.38 21.42 14.50
C ALA A 203 -7.39 20.28 14.86
N PHE A 204 -6.48 20.50 15.81
CA PHE A 204 -5.43 19.53 16.18
C PHE A 204 -5.97 18.19 16.71
N ASP A 205 -7.18 18.16 17.28
CA ASP A 205 -7.83 16.91 17.70
C ASP A 205 -8.09 15.97 16.52
N GLN A 206 -8.14 16.52 15.29
CA GLN A 206 -8.30 15.78 14.05
C GLN A 206 -6.94 15.49 13.36
N SER A 207 -5.81 15.74 14.01
CA SER A 207 -4.48 15.48 13.48
C SER A 207 -4.17 13.99 13.29
N ILE A 208 -3.19 13.68 12.44
CA ILE A 208 -2.68 12.33 12.24
C ILE A 208 -2.12 11.80 13.57
N TYR A 209 -1.33 12.61 14.27
CA TYR A 209 -0.79 12.28 15.59
C TYR A 209 -1.88 11.91 16.60
N SER A 210 -2.90 12.76 16.77
CA SER A 210 -3.97 12.54 17.75
C SER A 210 -4.76 11.26 17.47
N GLU A 211 -5.07 11.00 16.20
CA GLU A 211 -5.79 9.80 15.78
C GLU A 211 -4.96 8.54 15.99
N LEU A 212 -3.75 8.48 15.43
CA LEU A 212 -2.90 7.29 15.52
C LEU A 212 -2.46 6.98 16.95
N LYS A 213 -2.25 8.01 17.79
CA LYS A 213 -1.99 7.82 19.23
C LYS A 213 -3.18 7.17 19.92
N SER A 214 -4.39 7.67 19.65
CA SER A 214 -5.63 7.12 20.23
C SER A 214 -5.88 5.68 19.77
N GLU A 215 -5.73 5.40 18.48
CA GLU A 215 -5.84 4.03 17.95
C GLU A 215 -4.83 3.07 18.58
N ALA A 216 -3.57 3.51 18.71
CA ALA A 216 -2.52 2.70 19.30
C ALA A 216 -2.81 2.42 20.78
N MET A 217 -3.29 3.41 21.55
CA MET A 217 -3.70 3.22 22.94
C MET A 217 -4.86 2.23 23.07
N MET A 218 -5.86 2.32 22.18
CA MET A 218 -6.98 1.39 22.12
C MET A 218 -6.52 -0.05 21.83
N LYS A 219 -5.61 -0.23 20.87
CA LYS A 219 -5.02 -1.55 20.54
C LYS A 219 -4.30 -2.17 21.74
N ILE A 220 -3.56 -1.38 22.52
CA ILE A 220 -2.91 -1.85 23.76
C ILE A 220 -3.96 -2.26 24.81
N HIS A 221 -4.97 -1.43 25.02
CA HIS A 221 -6.02 -1.71 25.99
C HIS A 221 -6.79 -3.01 25.67
N MET A 222 -7.14 -3.22 24.39
CA MET A 222 -7.80 -4.45 23.93
C MET A 222 -6.92 -5.70 24.07
N ARG A 223 -5.62 -5.58 23.82
CA ARG A 223 -4.67 -6.68 24.09
C ARG A 223 -4.63 -7.01 25.59
N GLY A 224 -4.57 -6.00 26.46
CA GLY A 224 -4.60 -6.20 27.92
C GLY A 224 -5.85 -6.96 28.40
N HIS A 225 -7.03 -6.64 27.86
CA HIS A 225 -8.28 -7.33 28.20
C HIS A 225 -8.36 -8.77 27.69
N SER A 226 -7.85 -9.04 26.48
CA SER A 226 -7.81 -10.41 25.96
C SER A 226 -6.88 -11.31 26.77
N PHE A 227 -5.75 -10.79 27.30
CA PHE A 227 -4.92 -11.55 28.26
C PHE A 227 -5.64 -11.82 29.58
N LEU A 228 -6.45 -10.90 30.08
CA LEU A 228 -7.22 -11.09 31.31
C LEU A 228 -8.40 -12.08 31.14
N THR A 229 -8.92 -12.23 29.92
CA THR A 229 -10.06 -13.12 29.64
C THR A 229 -9.64 -14.58 29.42
N ILE A 230 -8.39 -14.84 29.01
CA ILE A 230 -7.85 -16.21 28.79
C ILE A 230 -7.40 -16.88 30.10
N CYS A 231 -7.23 -16.10 31.17
CA CYS A 231 -6.75 -16.57 32.47
C CYS A 231 -7.87 -16.89 33.49
N ASN A 232 -9.14 -16.94 33.06
CA ASN A 232 -10.28 -17.33 33.91
C ASN A 232 -10.93 -18.63 33.43
#